data_AF-A0A2H5Z031-F1
#
_entry.id   AF-A0A2H5Z031-F1
#
_cell.length_a   1.000
_cell.length_b   1.000
_cell.length_c   1.000
_cell.angle_alpha   90.00
_cell.angle_beta   90.00
_cell.angle_gamma   90.00
#
_symmetry.space_group_name_H-M   'P 1'
#
loop_
_entity.id
_entity.type
_entity.pdbx_description
1 polymer ?
#
loop_
_entity_poly.entity_id
_entity_poly.type
_entity_poly.pdbx_seq_one_letter_code
_entity_poly.pdbx_strand_id
1 'polypeptide(L)'
;MKHRWAYALLLATAILASGCRVPLALVSSLPPTASTVTVRTRLEQPFYSAADGLTAVALRLNLPSSFGPNERPSLGGGGILRVTYAPDADPRYPDSDFFAWPEDQDWIGELVPGRIVEQTFLSRYPGLDGITVRVGTYGADVGTGLGRLRDDVTAIVREAPIAGREIASLAGGGPVEVLGSREGWIRVRLADGRVGYVDRSAFASLPEPTRRNDGELLLRLYDERTSQLLREARLAVRDLHDESHVTFRFDPIPDSYQVTYRFTIEAIGSAPGRAITLWGDPASGTLVFRPSYAATVLAEAPLDAGRWSGVEGTLEVRFAPVRPTADTYLRIVIQAGDRPLIVHWSNVRPPGGLPLVSQDDPGIWGGVVFNARYAQDVSVRAIGHGALNGVAQLFARDVPLLLGYLMVLSLVLVACAWSWRRSGRRTVAS
;
A
#
# COMPACT_ATOMS: atom_id res chain seq x y z
N MET A 1 35.36 37.00 27.12
CA MET A 1 33.87 36.84 27.15
C MET A 1 33.24 36.57 25.78
N LYS A 2 33.80 37.04 24.64
CA LYS A 2 33.21 36.83 23.29
C LYS A 2 33.18 35.36 22.79
N HIS A 3 34.14 34.52 23.17
CA HIS A 3 34.14 33.09 22.76
C HIS A 3 33.10 32.20 23.47
N ARG A 4 32.57 32.61 24.62
CA ARG A 4 31.56 31.82 25.36
C ARG A 4 30.17 31.87 24.73
N TRP A 5 29.84 32.96 24.04
CA TRP A 5 28.57 33.12 23.35
C TRP A 5 28.50 32.31 22.06
N ALA A 6 29.61 32.20 21.32
CA ALA A 6 29.69 31.35 20.13
C ALA A 6 29.52 29.86 20.46
N TYR A 7 30.13 29.39 21.55
CA TYR A 7 29.95 28.02 22.04
C TYR A 7 28.51 27.75 22.52
N ALA A 8 27.89 28.68 23.24
CA ALA A 8 26.50 28.53 23.66
C ALA A 8 25.52 28.52 22.47
N LEU A 9 25.79 29.33 21.43
CA LEU A 9 24.99 29.37 20.21
C LEU A 9 25.14 28.08 19.38
N LEU A 10 26.36 27.55 19.25
CA LEU A 10 26.66 26.27 18.60
C LEU A 10 26.05 25.08 19.36
N LEU A 11 26.10 25.09 20.69
CA LEU A 11 25.47 24.06 21.52
C LEU A 11 23.95 24.13 21.42
N ALA A 12 23.37 25.33 21.41
CA ALA A 12 21.94 25.54 21.22
C ALA A 12 21.48 25.13 19.82
N THR A 13 22.27 25.39 18.77
CA THR A 13 21.96 24.88 17.42
C THR A 13 22.13 23.37 17.32
N ALA A 14 23.11 22.78 17.99
CA ALA A 14 23.26 21.32 18.08
C ALA A 14 22.09 20.66 18.83
N ILE A 15 21.59 21.27 19.91
CA ILE A 15 20.43 20.80 20.69
C ILE A 15 19.12 21.01 19.91
N LEU A 16 19.00 22.09 19.13
CA LEU A 16 17.85 22.35 18.25
C LEU A 16 17.86 21.46 17.00
N ALA A 17 19.05 21.03 16.55
CA ALA A 17 19.24 20.11 15.43
C ALA A 17 19.15 18.63 15.85
N SER A 18 19.41 18.31 17.12
CA SER A 18 19.16 16.98 17.67
C SER A 18 17.65 16.78 17.82
N GLY A 19 17.02 16.17 16.81
CA GLY A 19 15.63 15.74 16.91
C GLY A 19 15.45 14.80 18.11
N CYS A 20 14.42 15.04 18.91
CA CYS A 20 14.03 14.07 19.94
C CYS A 20 13.38 12.88 19.22
N ARG A 21 13.94 11.68 19.40
CA ARG A 21 13.31 10.44 18.94
C ARG A 21 12.18 10.10 19.90
N VAL A 22 10.95 10.35 19.49
CA VAL A 22 9.77 9.96 20.26
C VAL A 22 9.33 8.58 19.77
N PRO A 23 9.33 7.55 20.63
CA PRO A 23 8.76 6.27 20.26
C PRO A 23 7.26 6.45 20.05
N LEU A 24 6.79 6.14 18.85
CA LEU A 24 5.38 6.20 18.49
C LEU A 24 4.88 4.78 18.22
N ALA A 25 3.64 4.51 18.59
CA ALA A 25 2.96 3.26 18.30
C ALA A 25 1.85 3.51 17.28
N LEU A 26 1.56 2.52 16.43
CA LEU A 26 0.46 2.59 15.46
C LEU A 26 -0.88 2.85 16.15
N VAL A 27 -1.09 2.18 17.29
CA VAL A 27 -2.25 2.37 18.16
C VAL A 27 -1.80 2.51 19.61
N SER A 28 -2.54 3.28 20.41
CA SER A 28 -2.23 3.55 21.82
C SER A 28 -2.30 2.31 22.71
N SER A 29 -3.14 1.34 22.34
CA SER A 29 -3.29 0.05 23.00
C SER A 29 -3.67 -1.02 21.97
N LEU A 30 -3.31 -2.27 22.24
CA LEU A 30 -3.66 -3.38 21.36
C LEU A 30 -5.19 -3.57 21.32
N PRO A 31 -5.75 -3.90 20.14
CA PRO A 31 -7.17 -4.19 20.04
C PRO A 31 -7.56 -5.44 20.85
N PRO A 32 -8.81 -5.53 21.32
CA PRO A 32 -9.29 -6.70 22.06
C PRO A 32 -9.25 -7.95 21.17
N THR A 33 -8.85 -9.08 21.73
CA THR A 33 -8.88 -10.36 21.01
C THR A 33 -10.31 -10.84 20.83
N ALA A 34 -10.67 -11.20 19.60
CA ALA A 34 -11.89 -11.92 19.28
C ALA A 34 -11.67 -13.43 19.36
N SER A 35 -10.65 -13.95 18.67
CA SER A 35 -10.26 -15.36 18.68
C SER A 35 -8.82 -15.53 18.19
N THR A 36 -8.41 -16.77 17.89
CA THR A 36 -7.11 -17.12 17.32
C THR A 36 -7.27 -17.76 15.95
N VAL A 37 -6.31 -17.51 15.06
CA VAL A 37 -6.13 -18.21 13.79
C VAL A 37 -4.85 -19.04 13.84
N THR A 38 -4.92 -20.26 13.32
CA THR A 38 -3.73 -21.10 13.17
C THR A 38 -3.12 -20.90 11.80
N VAL A 39 -1.97 -20.23 11.74
CA VAL A 39 -1.20 -19.98 10.52
C VAL A 39 -0.25 -21.15 10.29
N ARG A 40 -0.49 -21.91 9.21
CA ARG A 40 0.36 -23.00 8.72
C ARG A 40 1.16 -22.60 7.50
N THR A 41 0.67 -21.63 6.74
CA THR A 41 1.31 -21.13 5.53
C THR A 41 1.61 -19.65 5.67
N ARG A 42 0.60 -18.80 5.47
CA ARG A 42 0.77 -17.35 5.36
C ARG A 42 -0.46 -16.61 5.83
N LEU A 43 -0.21 -15.58 6.63
CA LEU A 43 -1.19 -14.60 7.09
C LEU A 43 -0.70 -13.20 6.74
N GLU A 44 -1.57 -12.37 6.20
CA GLU A 44 -1.25 -11.00 5.79
C GLU A 44 -2.18 -10.00 6.46
N GLN A 45 -1.64 -8.83 6.79
CA GLN A 45 -2.43 -7.72 7.28
C GLN A 45 -1.91 -6.40 6.70
N PRO A 46 -2.64 -5.78 5.76
CA PRO A 46 -2.42 -4.40 5.36
C PRO A 46 -2.80 -3.42 6.47
N PHE A 47 -2.08 -2.31 6.60
CA PHE A 47 -2.42 -1.22 7.51
C PHE A 47 -1.86 0.11 7.01
N TYR A 48 -2.54 1.20 7.34
CA TYR A 48 -2.11 2.55 7.07
C TYR A 48 -1.11 3.02 8.13
N SER A 49 0.04 3.50 7.67
CA SER A 49 1.12 4.02 8.49
C SER A 49 1.15 5.54 8.40
N ALA A 50 0.69 6.22 9.44
CA ALA A 50 0.73 7.69 9.52
C ALA A 50 2.13 8.24 9.88
N ALA A 51 3.06 7.36 10.25
CA ALA A 51 4.35 7.72 10.83
C ALA A 51 5.52 7.14 10.04
N ASP A 52 6.67 7.82 10.09
CA ASP A 52 7.89 7.36 9.44
C ASP A 52 8.83 6.62 10.42
N GLY A 53 9.78 5.87 9.88
CA GLY A 53 10.80 5.18 10.64
C GLY A 53 10.26 3.96 11.39
N LEU A 54 9.54 3.05 10.73
CA LEU A 54 9.11 1.80 11.34
C LEU A 54 10.33 1.01 11.87
N THR A 55 10.28 0.56 13.12
CA THR A 55 11.40 -0.10 13.81
C THR A 55 11.06 -1.45 14.43
N ALA A 56 9.78 -1.71 14.68
CA ALA A 56 9.36 -2.97 15.26
C ALA A 56 7.90 -3.28 14.95
N VAL A 57 7.56 -4.56 15.07
CA VAL A 57 6.18 -5.06 15.10
C VAL A 57 6.05 -5.97 16.33
N ALA A 58 5.06 -5.67 17.17
CA ALA A 58 4.67 -6.49 18.29
C ALA A 58 3.41 -7.28 17.92
N LEU A 59 3.54 -8.60 17.79
CA LEU A 59 2.46 -9.50 17.38
C LEU A 59 1.93 -10.25 18.59
N ARG A 60 0.60 -10.29 18.78
CA ARG A 60 0.01 -11.10 19.85
C ARG A 60 -0.12 -12.56 19.40
N LEU A 61 0.57 -13.44 20.12
CA LEU A 61 0.63 -14.87 19.84
C LEU A 61 0.11 -15.67 21.03
N ASN A 62 -0.53 -16.80 20.75
CA ASN A 62 -0.83 -17.79 21.78
C ASN A 62 0.34 -18.78 21.86
N LEU A 63 1.22 -18.56 22.84
CA LEU A 63 2.36 -19.43 23.09
C LEU A 63 2.00 -20.55 24.07
N PRO A 64 2.58 -21.75 23.93
CA PRO A 64 2.47 -22.80 24.94
C PRO A 64 2.93 -22.30 26.32
N SER A 65 2.21 -22.71 27.37
CA SER A 65 2.53 -22.35 28.76
C SER A 65 3.71 -23.11 29.35
N SER A 66 4.17 -24.17 28.67
CA SER A 66 5.36 -24.93 29.03
C SER A 66 6.02 -25.51 27.78
N PHE A 67 7.34 -25.62 27.81
CA PHE A 67 8.14 -26.33 26.81
C PHE A 67 8.68 -27.60 27.45
N GLY A 68 8.77 -28.70 26.69
CA GLY A 68 9.34 -29.95 27.20
C GLY A 68 10.83 -29.80 27.58
N PRO A 69 11.38 -30.68 28.44
CA PRO A 69 12.75 -30.57 28.96
C PRO A 69 13.86 -30.59 27.87
N ASN A 70 13.55 -31.07 26.67
CA ASN A 70 14.46 -31.09 25.51
C ASN A 70 13.97 -30.22 24.33
N GLU A 71 12.89 -29.46 24.53
CA GLU A 71 12.33 -28.60 23.50
C GLU A 71 13.06 -27.25 23.54
N ARG A 72 13.68 -26.85 22.43
CA ARG A 72 14.18 -25.46 22.32
C ARG A 72 12.98 -24.53 22.32
N PRO A 73 12.91 -23.50 23.20
CA PRO A 73 11.83 -22.54 23.18
C PRO A 73 11.93 -21.69 21.90
N SER A 74 11.31 -22.16 20.83
CA SER A 74 11.13 -21.43 19.59
C SER A 74 9.77 -20.73 19.67
N LEU A 75 9.78 -19.48 20.14
CA LEU A 75 8.59 -18.67 20.32
C LEU A 75 7.83 -18.45 19.00
N GLY A 76 8.57 -18.42 17.90
CA GLY A 76 8.08 -18.21 16.54
C GLY A 76 7.95 -19.48 15.70
N GLY A 77 8.31 -20.66 16.20
CA GLY A 77 8.21 -21.91 15.45
C GLY A 77 9.01 -21.94 14.14
N GLY A 78 10.13 -21.23 14.05
CA GLY A 78 10.88 -21.02 12.80
C GLY A 78 10.24 -20.04 11.82
N GLY A 79 9.12 -19.41 12.19
CA GLY A 79 8.38 -18.47 11.35
C GLY A 79 9.10 -17.14 11.13
N ILE A 80 8.68 -16.44 10.09
CA ILE A 80 9.27 -15.18 9.63
C ILE A 80 8.19 -14.11 9.58
N LEU A 81 8.53 -12.91 10.05
CA LEU A 81 7.77 -11.69 9.83
C LEU A 81 8.43 -10.87 8.73
N ARG A 82 7.67 -10.49 7.71
CA ARG A 82 8.08 -9.52 6.69
C ARG A 82 7.17 -8.29 6.71
N VAL A 83 7.75 -7.15 6.36
CA VAL A 83 7.03 -5.91 6.10
C VAL A 83 7.31 -5.48 4.67
N THR A 84 6.26 -5.17 3.90
CA THR A 84 6.35 -4.64 2.54
C THR A 84 5.45 -3.42 2.40
N TYR A 85 5.63 -2.63 1.33
CA TYR A 85 4.57 -1.72 0.90
C TYR A 85 3.34 -2.48 0.41
N ALA A 86 2.18 -1.84 0.46
CA ALA A 86 0.90 -2.37 0.02
C ALA A 86 0.14 -1.38 -0.89
N PRO A 87 0.73 -0.95 -2.01
CA PRO A 87 0.09 0.03 -2.91
C PRO A 87 -1.22 -0.48 -3.51
N ASP A 88 -1.37 -1.80 -3.65
CA ASP A 88 -2.59 -2.47 -4.12
C ASP A 88 -3.78 -2.30 -3.16
N ALA A 89 -3.49 -2.01 -1.89
CA ALA A 89 -4.46 -1.79 -0.82
C ALA A 89 -4.77 -0.30 -0.60
N ASP A 90 -4.11 0.62 -1.31
CA ASP A 90 -4.28 2.06 -1.11
C ASP A 90 -5.56 2.56 -1.82
N PRO A 91 -6.61 2.97 -1.07
CA PRO A 91 -7.88 3.39 -1.65
C PRO A 91 -7.83 4.78 -2.29
N ARG A 92 -6.68 5.46 -2.23
CA ARG A 92 -6.51 6.83 -2.74
C ARG A 92 -6.12 6.88 -4.21
N TYR A 93 -5.86 5.73 -4.84
CA TYR A 93 -5.68 5.68 -6.29
C TYR A 93 -7.05 5.72 -7.00
N PRO A 94 -7.12 6.27 -8.23
CA PRO A 94 -8.38 6.39 -8.97
C PRO A 94 -9.12 5.07 -9.15
N ASP A 95 -8.38 3.98 -9.33
CA ASP A 95 -8.93 2.63 -9.38
C ASP A 95 -9.16 2.08 -7.96
N SER A 96 -10.34 2.34 -7.40
CA SER A 96 -10.72 1.97 -6.02
C SER A 96 -11.07 0.48 -5.88
N ASP A 97 -11.66 -0.12 -6.91
CA ASP A 97 -11.91 -1.55 -7.03
C ASP A 97 -11.50 -2.04 -8.42
N PHE A 98 -10.30 -2.64 -8.46
CA PHE A 98 -9.66 -3.15 -9.67
C PHE A 98 -10.52 -4.17 -10.42
N PHE A 99 -11.43 -4.87 -9.74
CA PHE A 99 -12.27 -5.90 -10.37
C PHE A 99 -13.66 -5.39 -10.74
N ALA A 100 -14.06 -4.21 -10.26
CA ALA A 100 -15.36 -3.62 -10.55
C ALA A 100 -15.32 -2.75 -11.81
N TRP A 101 -16.40 -2.78 -12.56
CA TRP A 101 -16.66 -1.93 -13.73
C TRP A 101 -17.90 -1.08 -13.42
N PRO A 102 -17.73 0.08 -12.75
CA PRO A 102 -18.86 0.86 -12.26
C PRO A 102 -19.58 1.57 -13.42
N GLU A 103 -20.89 1.78 -13.26
CA GLU A 103 -21.77 2.29 -14.31
C GLU A 103 -21.55 3.77 -14.66
N ASP A 104 -20.84 4.52 -13.81
CA ASP A 104 -20.52 5.94 -14.01
C ASP A 104 -19.24 6.17 -14.83
N GLN A 105 -18.59 5.09 -15.26
CA GLN A 105 -17.40 5.11 -16.11
C GLN A 105 -17.72 4.40 -17.43
N ASP A 106 -17.04 4.81 -18.50
CA ASP A 106 -17.19 4.17 -19.81
C ASP A 106 -15.90 4.31 -20.64
N TRP A 107 -15.91 3.73 -21.83
CA TRP A 107 -14.88 3.91 -22.83
C TRP A 107 -14.83 5.36 -23.29
N ILE A 108 -13.68 6.00 -23.17
CA ILE A 108 -13.53 7.43 -23.55
C ILE A 108 -13.47 7.62 -25.08
N GLY A 109 -13.80 6.61 -25.87
CA GLY A 109 -13.73 6.60 -27.34
C GLY A 109 -12.38 6.14 -27.88
N GLU A 110 -12.33 5.91 -29.19
CA GLU A 110 -11.17 5.32 -29.85
C GLU A 110 -9.94 6.26 -29.77
N LEU A 111 -8.79 5.68 -29.47
CA LEU A 111 -7.49 6.34 -29.40
C LEU A 111 -6.88 6.31 -30.81
N VAL A 112 -7.30 7.24 -31.66
CA VAL A 112 -6.78 7.42 -33.03
C VAL A 112 -5.51 8.27 -33.05
N PRO A 113 -4.71 8.27 -34.13
CA PRO A 113 -3.45 9.00 -34.17
C PRO A 113 -3.67 10.50 -33.97
N GLY A 114 -2.84 11.12 -33.13
CA GLY A 114 -2.96 12.52 -32.74
C GLY A 114 -3.87 12.78 -31.53
N ARG A 115 -4.64 11.77 -31.07
CA ARG A 115 -5.35 11.84 -29.79
C ARG A 115 -4.40 11.45 -28.67
N ILE A 116 -4.20 12.36 -27.73
CA ILE A 116 -3.36 12.16 -26.55
C ILE A 116 -4.24 12.21 -25.31
N VAL A 117 -4.16 11.18 -24.48
CA VAL A 117 -4.79 11.17 -23.15
C VAL A 117 -3.72 11.49 -22.13
N GLU A 118 -3.98 12.45 -21.26
CA GLU A 118 -3.04 12.96 -20.28
C GLU A 118 -3.62 12.87 -18.87
N GLN A 119 -2.79 12.50 -17.90
CA GLN A 119 -3.16 12.43 -16.49
C GLN A 119 -1.99 12.84 -15.59
N THR A 120 -2.33 13.45 -14.45
CA THR A 120 -1.37 13.79 -13.40
C THR A 120 -1.71 13.03 -12.11
N PHE A 121 -0.70 12.53 -11.41
CA PHE A 121 -0.88 11.80 -10.16
C PHE A 121 0.28 11.99 -9.18
N LEU A 122 -0.02 11.86 -7.89
CA LEU A 122 0.98 11.79 -6.83
C LEU A 122 1.40 10.33 -6.63
N SER A 123 2.69 10.04 -6.80
CA SER A 123 3.23 8.74 -6.43
C SER A 123 3.43 8.68 -4.92
N ARG A 124 2.77 7.72 -4.26
CA ARG A 124 2.74 7.59 -2.80
C ARG A 124 3.79 6.62 -2.26
N TYR A 125 4.52 5.93 -3.14
CA TYR A 125 5.50 4.90 -2.79
C TYR A 125 6.79 5.10 -3.60
N PRO A 126 7.95 4.65 -3.08
CA PRO A 126 9.18 4.59 -3.85
C PRO A 126 9.13 3.42 -4.87
N GLY A 127 9.99 3.48 -5.88
CA GLY A 127 10.13 2.40 -6.86
C GLY A 127 8.99 2.30 -7.89
N LEU A 128 8.38 3.43 -8.29
CA LEU A 128 7.37 3.45 -9.36
C LEU A 128 7.92 2.76 -10.62
N ASP A 129 7.25 1.72 -11.10
CA ASP A 129 7.74 0.85 -12.20
C ASP A 129 6.68 0.57 -13.28
N GLY A 130 5.49 1.15 -13.13
CA GLY A 130 4.49 1.07 -14.18
C GLY A 130 3.23 1.85 -13.90
N ILE A 131 2.37 1.90 -14.90
CA ILE A 131 1.01 2.44 -14.80
C ILE A 131 0.07 1.42 -15.42
N THR A 132 -0.88 0.96 -14.63
CA THR A 132 -1.95 0.07 -15.08
C THR A 132 -3.15 0.89 -15.49
N VAL A 133 -3.67 0.63 -16.68
CA VAL A 133 -4.92 1.20 -17.19
C VAL A 133 -5.83 0.07 -17.67
N ARG A 134 -7.10 0.37 -17.90
CA ARG A 134 -8.04 -0.55 -18.53
C ARG A 134 -8.19 -0.22 -20.01
N VAL A 135 -8.16 -1.24 -20.85
CA VAL A 135 -8.25 -1.12 -22.31
C VAL A 135 -9.44 -1.89 -22.86
N GLY A 136 -10.05 -1.31 -23.88
CA GLY A 136 -11.05 -1.96 -24.73
C GLY A 136 -10.50 -2.10 -26.14
N THR A 137 -10.58 -3.29 -26.69
CA THR A 137 -10.14 -3.63 -28.05
C THR A 137 -11.32 -3.75 -29.03
N TYR A 138 -12.56 -3.63 -28.56
CA TYR A 138 -13.78 -3.78 -29.35
C TYR A 138 -13.91 -5.20 -29.96
N GLY A 139 -13.64 -6.24 -29.16
CA GLY A 139 -13.72 -7.64 -29.58
C GLY A 139 -12.70 -8.07 -30.64
N ALA A 140 -11.51 -7.47 -30.65
CA ALA A 140 -10.49 -7.78 -31.65
C ALA A 140 -9.76 -9.11 -31.40
N ASP A 141 -9.93 -9.73 -30.24
CA ASP A 141 -9.26 -10.96 -29.82
C ASP A 141 -10.12 -12.22 -30.02
N VAL A 142 -11.45 -12.12 -29.87
CA VAL A 142 -12.43 -13.20 -30.04
C VAL A 142 -13.75 -12.65 -30.59
N GLY A 143 -14.28 -13.28 -31.65
CA GLY A 143 -15.58 -12.94 -32.22
C GLY A 143 -16.76 -13.49 -31.42
N THR A 144 -17.97 -13.11 -31.81
CA THR A 144 -19.22 -13.68 -31.27
C THR A 144 -19.72 -14.83 -32.14
N GLY A 145 -20.40 -15.81 -31.54
CA GLY A 145 -20.95 -16.96 -32.26
C GLY A 145 -20.75 -18.29 -31.52
N LEU A 146 -20.68 -19.40 -32.25
CA LEU A 146 -20.49 -20.72 -31.64
C LEU A 146 -19.00 -21.05 -31.50
N GLY A 147 -18.55 -21.24 -30.26
CA GLY A 147 -17.28 -21.88 -29.93
C GLY A 147 -17.46 -23.38 -29.68
N ARG A 148 -16.37 -24.14 -29.71
CA ARG A 148 -16.36 -25.58 -29.39
C ARG A 148 -15.38 -25.84 -28.26
N LEU A 149 -15.82 -26.52 -27.21
CA LEU A 149 -14.96 -26.98 -26.13
C LEU A 149 -14.08 -28.15 -26.60
N ARG A 150 -12.89 -28.31 -26.00
CA ARG A 150 -12.07 -29.51 -26.22
C ARG A 150 -12.79 -30.73 -25.66
N ASP A 151 -12.62 -31.89 -26.29
CA ASP A 151 -13.28 -33.13 -25.85
C ASP A 151 -12.68 -33.68 -24.53
N ASP A 152 -11.44 -33.31 -24.20
CA ASP A 152 -10.66 -33.83 -23.07
C ASP A 152 -10.78 -33.01 -21.78
N VAL A 153 -11.66 -32.02 -21.73
CA VAL A 153 -11.80 -31.13 -20.57
C VAL A 153 -13.23 -31.06 -20.04
N THR A 154 -13.35 -30.77 -18.75
CA THR A 154 -14.58 -30.19 -18.19
C THR A 154 -14.33 -28.70 -18.01
N ALA A 155 -15.09 -27.88 -18.73
CA ALA A 155 -14.93 -26.43 -18.69
C ALA A 155 -15.66 -25.85 -17.48
N ILE A 156 -14.90 -25.29 -16.55
CA ILE A 156 -15.43 -24.57 -15.39
C ILE A 156 -15.89 -23.19 -15.83
N VAL A 157 -17.13 -22.84 -15.51
CA VAL A 157 -17.72 -21.53 -15.78
C VAL A 157 -17.70 -20.71 -14.51
N ARG A 158 -17.13 -19.50 -14.58
CA ARG A 158 -17.02 -18.57 -13.46
C ARG A 158 -17.93 -17.36 -13.62
N GLU A 159 -18.35 -16.79 -12.50
CA GLU A 159 -19.16 -15.55 -12.46
C GLU A 159 -18.40 -14.32 -12.99
N ALA A 160 -17.08 -14.29 -12.78
CA ALA A 160 -16.17 -13.26 -13.26
C ALA A 160 -14.83 -13.90 -13.65
N PRO A 161 -14.06 -13.29 -14.58
CA PRO A 161 -12.71 -13.73 -14.90
C PRO A 161 -11.82 -13.79 -13.65
N ILE A 162 -10.88 -14.75 -13.61
CA ILE A 162 -9.81 -14.89 -12.62
C ILE A 162 -10.28 -15.21 -11.19
N ALA A 163 -11.11 -14.35 -10.58
CA ALA A 163 -11.49 -14.41 -9.16
C ALA A 163 -12.97 -14.78 -8.94
N GLY A 164 -13.76 -14.98 -10.00
CA GLY A 164 -15.14 -15.39 -9.87
C GLY A 164 -15.28 -16.82 -9.32
N ARG A 165 -16.29 -17.02 -8.45
CA ARG A 165 -16.69 -18.37 -8.03
C ARG A 165 -17.19 -19.17 -9.23
N GLU A 166 -17.09 -20.49 -9.12
CA GLU A 166 -17.71 -21.41 -10.07
C GLU A 166 -19.24 -21.31 -9.98
N ILE A 167 -19.89 -21.26 -11.15
CA ILE A 167 -21.35 -21.17 -11.27
C ILE A 167 -21.96 -22.29 -12.12
N ALA A 168 -21.12 -23.00 -12.88
CA ALA A 168 -21.49 -24.18 -13.67
C ALA A 168 -20.23 -24.92 -14.14
N SER A 169 -20.43 -26.15 -14.61
CA SER A 169 -19.42 -26.96 -15.30
C SER A 169 -20.02 -27.49 -16.61
N LEU A 170 -19.27 -27.39 -17.70
CA LEU A 170 -19.68 -27.80 -19.04
C LEU A 170 -18.87 -29.03 -19.49
N ALA A 171 -19.56 -30.00 -20.09
CA ALA A 171 -18.91 -31.17 -20.67
C ALA A 171 -18.09 -30.78 -21.92
N GLY A 172 -16.94 -31.43 -22.09
CA GLY A 172 -16.08 -31.26 -23.25
C GLY A 172 -16.77 -31.60 -24.57
N GLY A 173 -16.25 -31.05 -25.67
CA GLY A 173 -16.72 -31.31 -27.03
C GLY A 173 -18.02 -30.60 -27.44
N GLY A 174 -18.78 -30.08 -26.47
CA GLY A 174 -20.04 -29.38 -26.72
C GLY A 174 -19.84 -28.00 -27.37
N PRO A 175 -20.82 -27.54 -28.17
CA PRO A 175 -20.86 -26.16 -28.64
C PRO A 175 -21.27 -25.23 -27.49
N VAL A 176 -20.73 -24.00 -27.49
CA VAL A 176 -21.04 -22.96 -26.50
C VAL A 176 -21.21 -21.63 -27.22
N GLU A 177 -22.24 -20.86 -26.86
CA GLU A 177 -22.45 -19.51 -27.38
C GLU A 177 -21.42 -18.56 -26.75
N VAL A 178 -20.54 -18.01 -27.58
CA VAL A 178 -19.51 -17.04 -27.24
C VAL A 178 -20.04 -15.63 -27.51
N LEU A 179 -19.95 -14.78 -26.50
CA LEU A 179 -20.39 -13.38 -26.52
C LEU A 179 -19.23 -12.41 -26.70
N GLY A 180 -17.98 -12.89 -26.62
CA GLY A 180 -16.75 -12.10 -26.68
C GLY A 180 -15.75 -12.60 -25.65
N SER A 181 -14.90 -11.71 -25.17
CA SER A 181 -13.90 -12.00 -24.14
C SER A 181 -13.82 -10.88 -23.11
N ARG A 182 -13.15 -11.16 -21.99
CA ARG A 182 -12.77 -10.19 -20.98
C ARG A 182 -11.56 -10.72 -20.22
N GLU A 183 -10.50 -9.91 -20.08
CA GLU A 183 -9.26 -10.33 -19.40
C GLU A 183 -8.66 -11.63 -19.97
N GLY A 184 -8.85 -11.89 -21.27
CA GLY A 184 -8.44 -13.14 -21.92
C GLY A 184 -9.32 -14.36 -21.63
N TRP A 185 -10.33 -14.24 -20.78
CA TRP A 185 -11.35 -15.27 -20.55
C TRP A 185 -12.48 -15.15 -21.58
N ILE A 186 -13.07 -16.28 -21.97
CA ILE A 186 -14.14 -16.32 -22.96
C ILE A 186 -15.47 -16.09 -22.26
N ARG A 187 -16.17 -15.04 -22.66
CA ARG A 187 -17.50 -14.71 -22.15
C ARG A 187 -18.52 -15.57 -22.91
N VAL A 188 -19.27 -16.39 -22.18
CA VAL A 188 -20.21 -17.35 -22.76
C VAL A 188 -21.61 -17.20 -22.20
N ARG A 189 -22.61 -17.58 -23.01
CA ARG A 189 -23.99 -17.75 -22.56
C ARG A 189 -24.28 -19.22 -22.27
N LEU A 190 -24.81 -19.50 -21.08
CA LEU A 190 -25.27 -20.81 -20.68
C LEU A 190 -26.68 -21.09 -21.22
N ALA A 191 -27.06 -22.37 -21.28
CA ALA A 191 -28.38 -22.78 -21.76
C ALA A 191 -29.54 -22.22 -20.90
N ASP A 192 -29.28 -21.89 -19.64
CA ASP A 192 -30.24 -21.23 -18.73
C ASP A 192 -30.30 -19.70 -18.90
N GLY A 193 -29.56 -19.15 -19.86
CA GLY A 193 -29.51 -17.72 -20.18
C GLY A 193 -28.50 -16.91 -19.35
N ARG A 194 -27.89 -17.50 -18.30
CA ARG A 194 -26.84 -16.83 -17.52
C ARG A 194 -25.59 -16.62 -18.37
N VAL A 195 -24.82 -15.58 -18.02
CA VAL A 195 -23.52 -15.30 -18.63
C VAL A 195 -22.42 -15.68 -17.65
N GLY A 196 -21.37 -16.31 -18.14
CA GLY A 196 -20.19 -16.66 -17.36
C GLY A 196 -18.93 -16.60 -18.19
N TYR A 197 -17.81 -16.93 -17.54
CA TYR A 197 -16.47 -16.85 -18.12
C TYR A 197 -15.77 -18.20 -18.04
N VAL A 198 -15.22 -18.64 -19.17
CA VAL A 198 -14.50 -19.91 -19.30
C VAL A 198 -13.07 -19.62 -19.76
N ASP A 199 -12.10 -20.36 -19.22
CA ASP A 199 -10.70 -20.21 -19.60
C ASP A 199 -10.52 -20.49 -21.10
N ARG A 200 -9.78 -19.64 -21.81
CA ARG A 200 -9.56 -19.76 -23.26
C ARG A 200 -8.96 -21.11 -23.65
N SER A 201 -8.12 -21.69 -22.80
CA SER A 201 -7.50 -23.00 -23.04
C SER A 201 -8.50 -24.17 -23.03
N ALA A 202 -9.74 -23.97 -22.60
CA ALA A 202 -10.78 -25.00 -22.64
C ALA A 202 -11.41 -25.18 -24.04
N PHE A 203 -11.14 -24.26 -24.98
CA PHE A 203 -11.75 -24.28 -26.30
C PHE A 203 -10.85 -24.96 -27.35
N ALA A 204 -11.45 -25.79 -28.19
CA ALA A 204 -10.84 -26.33 -29.40
C ALA A 204 -10.90 -25.32 -30.55
N SER A 205 -11.98 -24.54 -30.62
CA SER A 205 -12.14 -23.47 -31.61
C SER A 205 -13.00 -22.34 -31.05
N LEU A 206 -12.69 -21.11 -31.45
CA LEU A 206 -13.43 -19.90 -31.11
C LEU A 206 -13.85 -19.18 -32.39
N PRO A 207 -14.94 -18.37 -32.34
CA PRO A 207 -15.30 -17.54 -33.48
C PRO A 207 -14.19 -16.55 -33.82
N GLU A 208 -13.96 -16.36 -35.12
CA GLU A 208 -12.98 -15.39 -35.62
C GLU A 208 -13.43 -13.96 -35.28
N PRO A 209 -12.50 -13.09 -34.84
CA PRO A 209 -12.84 -11.70 -34.56
C PRO A 209 -13.22 -10.95 -35.84
N THR A 210 -14.20 -10.06 -35.74
CA THR A 210 -14.68 -9.22 -36.85
C THR A 210 -13.80 -7.99 -37.09
N ARG A 211 -12.90 -7.72 -36.14
CA ARG A 211 -12.00 -6.56 -36.11
C ARG A 211 -10.58 -7.02 -35.89
N ARG A 212 -9.61 -6.27 -36.44
CA ARG A 212 -8.19 -6.43 -36.15
C ARG A 212 -7.60 -5.11 -35.72
N ASN A 213 -6.96 -5.09 -34.56
CA ASN A 213 -6.27 -3.91 -34.09
C ASN A 213 -4.77 -4.01 -34.37
N ASP A 214 -4.16 -2.86 -34.64
CA ASP A 214 -2.74 -2.74 -34.94
C ASP A 214 -2.12 -1.46 -34.35
N GLY A 215 -0.81 -1.32 -34.54
CA GLY A 215 -0.03 -0.25 -33.94
C GLY A 215 0.43 -0.57 -32.52
N GLU A 216 0.81 0.50 -31.81
CA GLU A 216 1.34 0.46 -30.46
C GLU A 216 0.68 1.52 -29.60
N LEU A 217 0.47 1.20 -28.33
CA LEU A 217 0.24 2.21 -27.31
C LEU A 217 1.58 2.67 -26.77
N LEU A 218 1.81 3.98 -26.77
CA LEU A 218 2.98 4.58 -26.18
C LEU A 218 2.56 5.40 -24.96
N LEU A 219 3.05 4.97 -23.80
CA LEU A 219 3.02 5.75 -22.58
C LEU A 219 4.33 6.53 -22.41
N ARG A 220 4.22 7.81 -22.08
CA ARG A 220 5.35 8.65 -21.65
C ARG A 220 5.10 9.20 -20.26
N LEU A 221 6.08 9.09 -19.38
CA LEU A 221 6.03 9.59 -18.01
C LEU A 221 6.97 10.77 -17.84
N TYR A 222 6.46 11.85 -17.26
CA TYR A 222 7.18 13.09 -17.04
C TYR A 222 7.20 13.45 -15.55
N ASP A 223 8.30 14.04 -15.09
CA ASP A 223 8.31 14.81 -13.86
C ASP A 223 7.42 16.05 -14.06
N GLU A 224 6.37 16.22 -13.25
CA GLU A 224 5.38 17.27 -13.48
C GLU A 224 5.93 18.67 -13.27
N ARG A 225 6.91 18.82 -12.37
CA ARG A 225 7.48 20.13 -12.02
C ARG A 225 8.43 20.65 -13.09
N THR A 226 9.19 19.75 -13.70
CA THR A 226 10.27 20.09 -14.66
C THR A 226 9.90 19.79 -16.10
N SER A 227 8.78 19.09 -16.33
CA SER A 227 8.38 18.56 -17.64
C SER A 227 9.43 17.63 -18.27
N GLN A 228 10.39 17.13 -17.49
CA GLN A 228 11.41 16.22 -17.96
C GLN A 228 10.77 14.86 -18.26
N LEU A 229 10.99 14.34 -19.47
CA LEU A 229 10.65 12.95 -19.80
C LEU A 229 11.53 12.01 -18.97
N LEU A 230 10.91 11.15 -18.18
CA LEU A 230 11.59 10.20 -17.30
C LEU A 230 11.58 8.78 -17.85
N ARG A 231 10.44 8.33 -18.39
CA ARG A 231 10.24 6.96 -18.88
C ARG A 231 9.34 6.93 -20.10
N GLU A 232 9.54 5.90 -20.92
CA GLU A 232 8.63 5.50 -21.99
C GLU A 232 8.32 4.01 -21.85
N ALA A 233 7.10 3.62 -22.19
CA ALA A 233 6.69 2.22 -22.25
C ALA A 233 5.77 1.99 -23.45
N ARG A 234 5.99 0.90 -24.18
CA ARG A 234 5.23 0.54 -25.38
C ARG A 234 4.49 -0.77 -25.16
N LEU A 235 3.26 -0.85 -25.63
CA LEU A 235 2.48 -2.08 -25.70
C LEU A 235 2.00 -2.29 -27.14
N ALA A 236 2.24 -3.47 -27.69
CA ALA A 236 1.70 -3.82 -28.99
C ALA A 236 0.19 -4.06 -28.86
N VAL A 237 -0.60 -3.31 -29.63
CA VAL A 237 -2.07 -3.34 -29.54
C VAL A 237 -2.64 -4.73 -29.83
N ARG A 238 -1.99 -5.49 -30.71
CA ARG A 238 -2.38 -6.85 -31.11
C ARG A 238 -2.31 -7.89 -29.99
N ASP A 239 -1.52 -7.61 -28.96
CA ASP A 239 -1.29 -8.54 -27.84
C ASP A 239 -2.25 -8.26 -26.67
N LEU A 240 -3.09 -7.23 -26.79
CA LEU A 240 -4.03 -6.83 -25.75
C LEU A 240 -5.31 -7.67 -25.83
N HIS A 241 -5.86 -8.00 -24.67
CA HIS A 241 -7.16 -8.65 -24.56
C HIS A 241 -8.28 -7.62 -24.42
N ASP A 242 -9.49 -7.98 -24.86
CA ASP A 242 -10.63 -7.11 -24.68
C ASP A 242 -10.98 -6.95 -23.19
N GLU A 243 -11.50 -5.77 -22.85
CA GLU A 243 -11.91 -5.40 -21.49
C GLU A 243 -10.86 -5.81 -20.43
N SER A 244 -9.59 -5.44 -20.66
CA SER A 244 -8.47 -5.94 -19.84
C SER A 244 -7.70 -4.86 -19.09
N HIS A 245 -7.06 -5.24 -18.00
CA HIS A 245 -6.06 -4.42 -17.33
C HIS A 245 -4.68 -4.65 -17.94
N VAL A 246 -4.03 -3.56 -18.35
CA VAL A 246 -2.69 -3.62 -18.95
C VAL A 246 -1.76 -2.68 -18.20
N THR A 247 -0.57 -3.17 -17.88
CA THR A 247 0.47 -2.36 -17.24
C THR A 247 1.52 -1.94 -18.24
N PHE A 248 1.66 -0.63 -18.42
CA PHE A 248 2.84 -0.03 -19.05
C PHE A 248 4.01 -0.13 -18.09
N ARG A 249 4.87 -1.13 -18.26
CA ARG A 249 6.06 -1.36 -17.42
C ARG A 249 7.25 -0.56 -17.92
N PHE A 250 8.04 -0.04 -17.00
CA PHE A 250 9.30 0.66 -17.27
C PHE A 250 10.29 0.45 -16.12
N ASP A 251 11.56 0.79 -16.32
CA ASP A 251 12.58 0.66 -15.27
C ASP A 251 12.17 1.44 -14.02
N PRO A 252 12.24 0.84 -12.81
CA PRO A 252 11.82 1.49 -11.59
C PRO A 252 12.47 2.87 -11.38
N ILE A 253 11.72 3.79 -10.78
CA ILE A 253 12.20 5.10 -10.32
C ILE A 253 12.35 5.02 -8.80
N PRO A 254 13.56 4.82 -8.25
CA PRO A 254 13.74 4.60 -6.81
C PRO A 254 13.17 5.74 -5.95
N ASP A 255 13.43 6.98 -6.34
CA ASP A 255 13.04 8.18 -5.58
C ASP A 255 11.65 8.72 -5.95
N SER A 256 10.69 7.83 -6.24
CA SER A 256 9.33 8.22 -6.64
C SER A 256 8.38 8.55 -5.50
N TYR A 257 8.86 8.53 -4.26
CA TYR A 257 8.03 8.74 -3.09
C TYR A 257 7.65 10.22 -2.92
N GLN A 258 6.34 10.51 -2.89
CA GLN A 258 5.75 11.86 -2.77
C GLN A 258 6.15 12.79 -3.91
N VAL A 259 6.31 12.24 -5.12
CA VAL A 259 6.60 12.99 -6.34
C VAL A 259 5.36 13.00 -7.23
N THR A 260 5.00 14.17 -7.75
CA THR A 260 3.92 14.31 -8.73
C THR A 260 4.46 14.05 -10.13
N TYR A 261 3.80 13.16 -10.86
CA TYR A 261 4.11 12.83 -12.24
C TYR A 261 2.93 13.14 -13.15
N ARG A 262 3.24 13.41 -14.41
CA ARG A 262 2.27 13.46 -15.49
C ARG A 262 2.60 12.40 -16.50
N PHE A 263 1.60 11.66 -16.98
CA PHE A 263 1.79 10.71 -18.06
C PHE A 263 0.86 10.99 -19.22
N THR A 264 1.31 10.64 -20.41
CA THR A 264 0.50 10.66 -21.63
C THR A 264 0.42 9.26 -22.22
N ILE A 265 -0.71 8.94 -22.84
CA ILE A 265 -0.91 7.74 -23.64
C ILE A 265 -1.41 8.16 -25.02
N GLU A 266 -0.75 7.67 -26.06
CA GLU A 266 -1.17 7.83 -27.45
C GLU A 266 -1.12 6.48 -28.19
N ALA A 267 -1.92 6.36 -29.24
CA ALA A 267 -1.82 5.24 -30.18
C ALA A 267 -0.99 5.65 -31.39
N ILE A 268 0.01 4.84 -31.72
CA ILE A 268 0.92 5.03 -32.85
C ILE A 268 0.63 3.96 -33.89
N GLY A 269 0.30 4.38 -35.11
CA GLY A 269 0.07 3.46 -36.23
C GLY A 269 -1.27 2.73 -36.19
N SER A 270 -2.19 3.10 -35.29
CA SER A 270 -3.54 2.53 -35.21
C SER A 270 -4.53 3.39 -36.00
N ALA A 271 -5.07 2.91 -37.12
CA ALA A 271 -6.07 3.66 -37.90
C ALA A 271 -7.47 3.60 -37.24
N PRO A 272 -8.39 4.53 -37.57
CA PRO A 272 -9.79 4.41 -37.13
C PRO A 272 -10.41 3.05 -37.48
N GLY A 273 -11.13 2.44 -36.53
CA GLY A 273 -11.65 1.08 -36.64
C GLY A 273 -10.62 -0.03 -36.39
N ARG A 274 -9.37 0.32 -36.09
CA ARG A 274 -8.26 -0.60 -35.74
C ARG A 274 -7.51 -0.17 -34.47
N ALA A 275 -7.94 0.90 -33.83
CA ALA A 275 -7.37 1.38 -32.57
C ALA A 275 -8.05 0.70 -31.36
N ILE A 276 -7.69 1.16 -30.17
CA ILE A 276 -8.28 0.71 -28.91
C ILE A 276 -8.91 1.90 -28.20
N THR A 277 -9.53 1.65 -27.07
CA THR A 277 -10.02 2.70 -26.18
C THR A 277 -9.55 2.47 -24.75
N LEU A 278 -9.65 3.50 -23.92
CA LEU A 278 -9.30 3.47 -22.51
C LEU A 278 -10.54 3.68 -21.66
N TRP A 279 -10.57 3.08 -20.47
CA TRP A 279 -11.66 3.26 -19.51
C TRP A 279 -11.46 4.50 -18.66
N GLY A 280 -12.53 5.26 -18.44
CA GLY A 280 -12.48 6.48 -17.63
C GLY A 280 -13.83 7.18 -17.56
N ASP A 281 -13.80 8.46 -17.22
CA ASP A 281 -14.94 9.36 -17.37
C ASP A 281 -14.95 9.92 -18.81
N PRO A 282 -15.96 9.60 -19.64
CA PRO A 282 -16.04 10.09 -21.01
C PRO A 282 -16.21 11.61 -21.12
N ALA A 283 -16.78 12.26 -20.10
CA ALA A 283 -17.04 13.69 -20.12
C ALA A 283 -15.76 14.50 -19.90
N SER A 284 -14.90 14.06 -18.98
CA SER A 284 -13.63 14.74 -18.66
C SER A 284 -12.41 14.13 -19.36
N GLY A 285 -12.49 12.88 -19.83
CA GLY A 285 -11.35 12.10 -20.28
C GLY A 285 -10.46 11.60 -19.13
N THR A 286 -10.91 11.73 -17.87
CA THR A 286 -10.18 11.26 -16.69
C THR A 286 -10.10 9.74 -16.70
N LEU A 287 -8.89 9.17 -16.70
CA LEU A 287 -8.70 7.73 -16.72
C LEU A 287 -8.90 7.11 -15.35
N VAL A 288 -9.41 5.88 -15.35
CA VAL A 288 -9.20 4.96 -14.24
C VAL A 288 -7.87 4.26 -14.43
N PHE A 289 -6.95 4.49 -13.49
CA PHE A 289 -5.61 3.92 -13.53
C PHE A 289 -5.08 3.61 -12.13
N ARG A 290 -4.05 2.78 -12.10
CA ARG A 290 -3.33 2.40 -10.89
C ARG A 290 -1.82 2.36 -11.14
N PRO A 291 -1.03 3.20 -10.47
CA PRO A 291 0.42 3.09 -10.49
C PRO A 291 0.89 1.73 -9.94
N SER A 292 1.95 1.17 -10.52
CA SER A 292 2.62 -0.04 -10.05
C SER A 292 3.98 0.32 -9.46
N TYR A 293 4.42 -0.49 -8.50
CA TYR A 293 5.66 -0.28 -7.78
C TYR A 293 6.45 -1.57 -7.71
N ALA A 294 7.77 -1.46 -7.83
CA ALA A 294 8.68 -2.57 -7.65
C ALA A 294 8.53 -3.17 -6.24
N ALA A 295 8.31 -4.48 -6.18
CA ALA A 295 8.16 -5.19 -4.92
C ALA A 295 9.42 -5.03 -4.05
N THR A 296 9.24 -4.50 -2.84
CA THR A 296 10.33 -4.24 -1.90
C THR A 296 10.02 -4.83 -0.54
N VAL A 297 10.92 -5.68 -0.04
CA VAL A 297 10.90 -6.14 1.35
C VAL A 297 11.59 -5.08 2.20
N LEU A 298 10.81 -4.42 3.04
CA LEU A 298 11.27 -3.31 3.88
C LEU A 298 11.98 -3.79 5.12
N ALA A 299 11.44 -4.84 5.74
CA ALA A 299 12.03 -5.51 6.87
C ALA A 299 11.68 -6.99 6.81
N GLU A 300 12.62 -7.82 7.22
CA GLU A 300 12.43 -9.24 7.40
C GLU A 300 13.16 -9.67 8.66
N ALA A 301 12.49 -10.42 9.53
CA ALA A 301 13.09 -10.91 10.75
C ALA A 301 12.45 -12.23 11.18
N PRO A 302 13.25 -13.19 11.69
CA PRO A 302 12.71 -14.41 12.27
C PRO A 302 11.95 -14.08 13.54
N LEU A 303 10.77 -14.68 13.71
CA LEU A 303 9.97 -14.51 14.91
C LEU A 303 10.70 -15.02 16.15
N ASP A 304 11.56 -16.03 16.01
CA ASP A 304 12.39 -16.57 17.10
C ASP A 304 13.43 -15.59 17.65
N ALA A 305 13.75 -14.51 16.92
CA ALA A 305 14.56 -13.41 17.45
C ALA A 305 13.74 -12.38 18.24
N GLY A 306 12.42 -12.56 18.32
CA GLY A 306 11.50 -11.66 19.00
C GLY A 306 11.64 -11.71 20.52
N ARG A 307 11.34 -10.57 21.15
CA ARG A 307 11.29 -10.45 22.61
C ARG A 307 9.85 -10.65 23.09
N TRP A 308 9.63 -11.67 23.91
CA TRP A 308 8.33 -11.94 24.52
C TRP A 308 8.02 -10.96 25.67
N SER A 309 6.80 -10.45 25.68
CA SER A 309 6.19 -9.71 26.79
C SER A 309 5.06 -10.53 27.39
N GLY A 310 5.29 -11.12 28.56
CA GLY A 310 4.24 -11.87 29.28
C GLY A 310 3.07 -11.00 29.76
N VAL A 311 3.28 -9.69 29.89
CA VAL A 311 2.22 -8.73 30.30
C VAL A 311 1.27 -8.43 29.15
N GLU A 312 1.80 -8.19 27.95
CA GLU A 312 0.99 -7.87 26.77
C GLU A 312 0.59 -9.12 25.96
N GLY A 313 1.23 -10.26 26.21
CA GLY A 313 1.10 -11.47 25.40
C GLY A 313 1.65 -11.29 23.98
N THR A 314 2.65 -10.43 23.82
CA THR A 314 3.19 -10.05 22.51
C THR A 314 4.62 -10.54 22.31
N LEU A 315 4.92 -10.94 21.08
CA LEU A 315 6.25 -11.16 20.59
C LEU A 315 6.67 -9.94 19.76
N GLU A 316 7.58 -9.13 20.31
CA GLU A 316 8.10 -7.94 19.63
C GLU A 316 9.34 -8.27 18.81
N VAL A 317 9.24 -8.09 17.49
CA VAL A 317 10.35 -8.26 16.56
C VAL A 317 10.84 -6.88 16.13
N ARG A 318 12.14 -6.64 16.31
CA ARG A 318 12.80 -5.38 16.00
C ARG A 318 13.68 -5.52 14.77
N PHE A 319 13.79 -4.44 14.01
CA PHE A 319 14.63 -4.35 12.82
C PHE A 319 15.19 -2.93 12.67
N ALA A 320 16.12 -2.75 11.72
CA ALA A 320 16.66 -1.43 11.41
C ALA A 320 15.53 -0.46 10.99
N PRO A 321 15.58 0.83 11.37
CA PRO A 321 14.52 1.78 10.99
C PRO A 321 14.30 1.82 9.49
N VAL A 322 13.05 1.57 9.07
CA VAL A 322 12.62 1.57 7.68
C VAL A 322 12.03 2.93 7.33
N ARG A 323 12.49 3.49 6.20
CA ARG A 323 11.96 4.73 5.61
C ARG A 323 11.92 4.63 4.09
N PRO A 324 11.01 5.34 3.40
CA PRO A 324 9.88 6.08 3.96
C PRO A 324 8.70 5.16 4.36
N THR A 325 8.01 5.47 5.45
CA THR A 325 6.82 4.73 5.91
C THR A 325 5.66 5.63 6.33
N ALA A 326 5.85 6.95 6.39
CA ALA A 326 4.75 7.88 6.63
C ALA A 326 3.79 7.93 5.44
N ASP A 327 2.51 8.14 5.69
CA ASP A 327 1.46 8.29 4.67
C ASP A 327 1.39 7.12 3.65
N THR A 328 1.83 5.92 4.04
CA THR A 328 1.85 4.72 3.18
C THR A 328 0.99 3.61 3.75
N TYR A 329 0.47 2.75 2.89
CA TYR A 329 -0.03 1.45 3.30
C TYR A 329 1.14 0.45 3.33
N LEU A 330 1.27 -0.23 4.46
CA LEU A 330 2.23 -1.30 4.68
C LEU A 330 1.47 -2.63 4.83
N ARG A 331 2.16 -3.74 4.61
CA ARG A 331 1.63 -5.09 4.86
C ARG A 331 2.60 -5.83 5.75
N ILE A 332 2.10 -6.33 6.88
CA ILE A 332 2.81 -7.40 7.59
C ILE A 332 2.44 -8.73 6.96
N VAL A 333 3.45 -9.57 6.73
CA VAL A 333 3.30 -10.94 6.26
C VAL A 333 3.94 -11.85 7.30
N ILE A 334 3.12 -12.71 7.88
CA ILE A 334 3.53 -13.73 8.85
C ILE A 334 3.54 -15.06 8.10
N GLN A 335 4.73 -15.61 7.93
CA GLN A 335 4.91 -16.92 7.33
C GLN A 335 5.28 -17.92 8.42
N ALA A 336 4.54 -19.03 8.50
CA ALA A 336 4.86 -20.11 9.43
C ALA A 336 6.13 -20.85 8.97
N GLY A 337 6.90 -21.34 9.94
CA GLY A 337 8.10 -22.15 9.70
C GLY A 337 7.81 -23.63 9.94
N ASP A 338 8.67 -24.27 10.72
CA ASP A 338 8.56 -25.69 11.09
C ASP A 338 7.29 -26.02 11.87
N ARG A 339 6.75 -25.04 12.60
CA ARG A 339 5.54 -25.21 13.42
C ARG A 339 4.49 -24.14 13.09
N PRO A 340 3.19 -24.51 13.16
CA PRO A 340 2.13 -23.54 12.97
C PRO A 340 2.14 -22.50 14.09
N LEU A 341 1.79 -21.27 13.72
CA LEU A 341 1.66 -20.14 14.64
C LEU A 341 0.20 -19.95 15.02
N ILE A 342 -0.09 -19.76 16.30
CA ILE A 342 -1.42 -19.40 16.76
C ILE A 342 -1.45 -17.90 17.00
N VAL A 343 -2.03 -17.15 16.06
CA VAL A 343 -2.04 -15.68 16.04
C VAL A 343 -3.40 -15.18 16.53
N HIS A 344 -3.41 -14.16 17.38
CA HIS A 344 -4.66 -13.53 17.80
C HIS A 344 -5.19 -12.57 16.74
N TRP A 345 -6.51 -12.56 16.55
CA TRP A 345 -7.20 -11.60 15.69
C TRP A 345 -8.35 -10.92 16.43
N SER A 346 -8.80 -9.78 15.90
CA SER A 346 -9.82 -8.90 16.48
C SER A 346 -10.88 -8.51 15.45
N ASN A 347 -12.10 -8.21 15.93
CA ASN A 347 -13.12 -7.55 15.12
C ASN A 347 -12.74 -6.09 14.78
N VAL A 348 -11.75 -5.52 15.50
CA VAL A 348 -11.20 -4.18 15.21
C VAL A 348 -10.08 -4.32 14.18
N ARG A 349 -10.23 -3.61 13.07
CA ARG A 349 -9.21 -3.53 12.02
C ARG A 349 -8.16 -2.46 12.37
N PRO A 350 -6.90 -2.65 11.95
CA PRO A 350 -5.89 -1.60 12.12
C PRO A 350 -6.24 -0.35 11.31
N PRO A 351 -5.55 0.78 11.54
CA PRO A 351 -5.67 1.96 10.69
C PRO A 351 -5.62 1.60 9.20
N GLY A 352 -6.46 2.25 8.39
CA GLY A 352 -6.70 1.86 7.00
C GLY A 352 -7.91 0.93 6.81
N GLY A 353 -8.38 0.26 7.88
CA GLY A 353 -9.66 -0.44 7.86
C GLY A 353 -9.71 -1.70 6.98
N LEU A 354 -8.55 -2.22 6.57
CA LEU A 354 -8.43 -3.38 5.69
C LEU A 354 -8.41 -4.69 6.49
N PRO A 355 -9.07 -5.74 6.00
CA PRO A 355 -9.11 -7.04 6.67
C PRO A 355 -7.76 -7.76 6.57
N LEU A 356 -7.51 -8.69 7.49
CA LEU A 356 -6.47 -9.69 7.32
C LEU A 356 -6.83 -10.67 6.20
N VAL A 357 -5.82 -11.31 5.62
CA VAL A 357 -5.98 -12.39 4.63
C VAL A 357 -5.18 -13.59 5.10
N SER A 358 -5.84 -14.73 5.29
CA SER A 358 -5.20 -16.00 5.66
C SER A 358 -5.32 -16.98 4.51
N GLN A 359 -4.22 -17.59 4.10
CA GLN A 359 -4.24 -18.69 3.13
C GLN A 359 -4.86 -19.96 3.73
N ASP A 360 -4.75 -20.14 5.04
CA ASP A 360 -5.24 -21.33 5.75
C ASP A 360 -6.72 -21.22 6.15
N ASP A 361 -7.24 -19.99 6.24
CA ASP A 361 -8.63 -19.71 6.62
C ASP A 361 -9.13 -18.44 5.91
N PRO A 362 -9.52 -18.55 4.62
CA PRO A 362 -9.88 -17.41 3.79
C PRO A 362 -11.19 -16.71 4.22
N GLY A 363 -11.92 -17.24 5.21
CA GLY A 363 -13.20 -16.70 5.69
C GLY A 363 -13.09 -15.70 6.85
N ILE A 364 -11.89 -15.46 7.39
CA ILE A 364 -11.73 -14.62 8.58
C ILE A 364 -11.99 -13.15 8.25
N TRP A 365 -12.93 -12.56 8.98
CA TRP A 365 -13.26 -11.15 8.91
C TRP A 365 -12.74 -10.43 10.15
N GLY A 366 -11.68 -9.64 10.01
CA GLY A 366 -11.12 -8.90 11.15
C GLY A 366 -9.72 -8.36 10.89
N GLY A 367 -9.03 -7.97 11.96
CA GLY A 367 -7.64 -7.53 11.93
C GLY A 367 -6.74 -8.38 12.82
N VAL A 368 -5.48 -8.57 12.43
CA VAL A 368 -4.47 -9.18 13.30
C VAL A 368 -4.28 -8.30 14.55
N VAL A 369 -4.12 -8.91 15.72
CA VAL A 369 -3.78 -8.18 16.95
C VAL A 369 -2.28 -7.93 16.96
N PHE A 370 -1.88 -6.74 16.49
CA PHE A 370 -0.49 -6.30 16.49
C PHE A 370 -0.37 -4.80 16.81
N ASN A 371 0.86 -4.35 17.06
CA ASN A 371 1.22 -2.94 17.07
C ASN A 371 2.51 -2.72 16.27
N ALA A 372 2.58 -1.64 15.49
CA ALA A 372 3.80 -1.21 14.82
C ALA A 372 4.45 -0.08 15.64
N ARG A 373 5.77 -0.11 15.78
CA ARG A 373 6.55 0.89 16.53
C ARG A 373 7.42 1.71 15.59
N TYR A 374 7.46 3.01 15.82
CA TYR A 374 8.15 3.97 14.98
C TYR A 374 9.18 4.76 15.78
N ALA A 375 10.28 5.09 15.12
CA ALA A 375 11.26 6.06 15.58
C ALA A 375 11.16 7.31 14.69
N GLN A 376 10.22 8.19 15.05
CA GLN A 376 10.13 9.51 14.42
C GLN A 376 11.21 10.42 14.99
N ASP A 377 12.02 11.02 14.12
CA ASP A 377 12.86 12.16 14.50
C ASP A 377 11.97 13.40 14.52
N VAL A 378 11.49 13.81 15.69
CA VAL A 378 10.72 15.05 15.81
C VAL A 378 11.72 16.21 15.89
N SER A 379 11.71 17.09 14.88
CA SER A 379 12.49 18.33 14.97
C SER A 379 11.98 19.17 16.14
N VAL A 380 12.89 19.66 17.00
CA VAL A 380 12.53 20.51 18.16
C VAL A 380 11.77 21.77 17.69
N ARG A 381 11.97 22.19 16.44
CA ARG A 381 11.26 23.29 15.79
C ARG A 381 9.76 23.03 15.62
N ALA A 382 9.36 21.79 15.32
CA ALA A 382 7.95 21.41 15.21
C ALA A 382 7.26 21.37 16.60
N ILE A 383 7.97 20.91 17.62
CA ILE A 383 7.52 20.99 19.02
C ILE A 383 7.40 22.46 19.46
N GLY A 384 8.36 23.30 19.07
CA GLY A 384 8.37 24.73 19.34
C GLY A 384 7.18 25.48 18.73
N HIS A 385 6.82 25.22 17.47
CA HIS A 385 5.66 25.89 16.85
C HIS A 385 4.31 25.42 17.40
N GLY A 386 4.14 24.12 17.68
CA GLY A 386 2.91 23.59 18.27
C GLY A 386 2.69 24.07 19.70
N ALA A 387 3.76 24.08 20.51
CA ALA A 387 3.72 24.60 21.88
C ALA A 387 3.49 26.11 21.90
N LEU A 388 4.19 26.90 21.08
CA LEU A 388 4.03 28.36 21.05
C LEU A 388 2.62 28.79 20.63
N ASN A 389 1.99 28.13 19.66
CA ASN A 389 0.65 28.51 19.20
C ASN A 389 -0.45 28.10 20.19
N GLY A 390 -0.35 26.91 20.80
CA GLY A 390 -1.30 26.47 21.84
C GLY A 390 -1.17 27.26 23.15
N VAL A 391 0.07 27.56 23.55
CA VAL A 391 0.38 28.36 24.73
C VAL A 391 0.02 29.84 24.53
N ALA A 392 0.23 30.40 23.33
CA ALA A 392 -0.21 31.74 22.99
C ALA A 392 -1.74 31.88 23.01
N GLN A 393 -2.49 30.86 22.57
CA GLN A 393 -3.96 30.87 22.64
C GLN A 393 -4.49 30.72 24.07
N LEU A 394 -3.84 29.90 24.91
CA LEU A 394 -4.18 29.77 26.34
C LEU A 394 -3.89 31.06 27.12
N PHE A 395 -2.75 31.71 26.86
CA PHE A 395 -2.41 32.96 27.54
C PHE A 395 -3.12 34.21 26.98
N ALA A 396 -3.57 34.18 25.72
CA ALA A 396 -4.41 35.24 25.17
C ALA A 396 -5.82 35.27 25.77
N ARG A 397 -6.30 34.16 26.33
CA ARG A 397 -7.62 34.06 26.98
C ARG A 397 -7.59 34.29 28.49
N ASP A 398 -6.43 34.21 29.13
CA ASP A 398 -6.32 34.27 30.60
C ASP A 398 -5.09 35.08 31.06
N VAL A 399 -5.22 36.41 30.96
CA VAL A 399 -4.19 37.41 31.32
C VAL A 399 -3.67 37.25 32.76
N PRO A 400 -4.49 36.93 33.79
CA PRO A 400 -4.00 36.69 35.14
C PRO A 400 -3.03 35.50 35.24
N LEU A 401 -3.27 34.45 34.45
CA LEU A 401 -2.48 33.23 34.46
C LEU A 401 -1.11 33.45 33.78
N LEU A 402 -1.09 34.27 32.71
CA LEU A 402 0.15 34.77 32.09
C LEU A 402 1.00 35.58 33.07
N LEU A 403 0.38 36.52 33.80
CA LEU A 403 1.08 37.35 34.80
C LEU A 403 1.63 36.50 35.95
N GLY A 404 0.86 35.52 36.43
CA GLY A 404 1.33 34.55 37.43
C GLY A 404 2.53 33.74 36.94
N TYR A 405 2.51 33.27 35.69
CA TYR A 405 3.60 32.50 35.11
C TYR A 405 4.88 33.33 34.95
N LEU A 406 4.76 34.58 34.48
CA LEU A 406 5.90 35.52 34.38
C LEU A 406 6.48 35.87 35.76
N MET A 407 5.64 36.00 36.79
CA MET A 407 6.08 36.25 38.15
C MET A 407 6.86 35.06 38.73
N VAL A 408 6.39 33.82 38.50
CA VAL A 408 7.12 32.62 38.90
C VAL A 408 8.44 32.48 38.14
N LEU A 409 8.44 32.74 36.83
CA LEU A 409 9.65 32.65 36.01
C LEU A 409 10.71 33.69 36.42
N SER A 410 10.28 34.92 36.73
CA SER A 410 11.16 35.98 37.24
C SER A 410 11.68 35.67 38.64
N LEU A 411 10.87 35.09 39.53
CA LEU A 411 11.31 34.59 40.84
C LEU A 411 12.36 33.48 40.72
N VAL A 412 12.17 32.54 39.78
CA VAL A 412 13.14 31.48 39.50
C VAL A 412 14.42 32.06 38.91
N LEU A 413 14.34 33.02 37.99
CA LEU A 413 15.53 33.68 37.42
C LEU A 413 16.29 34.49 38.48
N VAL A 414 15.59 35.17 39.39
CA VAL A 414 16.19 35.88 40.53
C VAL A 414 16.83 34.87 41.50
N ALA A 415 16.17 33.75 41.79
CA ALA A 415 16.72 32.70 42.65
C ALA A 415 17.96 32.03 42.04
N CYS A 416 17.95 31.75 40.73
CA CYS A 416 19.11 31.24 40.00
C CYS A 416 20.25 32.26 39.96
N ALA A 417 19.96 33.53 39.68
CA ALA A 417 20.96 34.60 39.71
C ALA A 417 21.56 34.79 41.11
N TRP A 418 20.74 34.67 42.16
CA TRP A 418 21.17 34.80 43.55
C TRP A 418 21.99 33.59 44.01
N SER A 419 21.61 32.37 43.64
CA SER A 419 22.39 31.16 43.92
C SER A 419 23.75 31.18 43.20
N TRP A 420 23.78 31.67 41.96
CA TRP A 420 25.02 31.80 41.20
C TRP A 420 25.94 32.87 41.78
N ARG A 421 25.40 34.01 42.25
CA ARG A 421 26.15 35.04 42.99
C ARG A 421 26.72 34.55 44.31
N ARG A 422 26.02 33.64 45.01
CA ARG A 422 26.52 33.00 46.25
C ARG A 422 27.61 31.97 45.98
N SER A 423 27.50 31.22 44.89
CA SER A 423 28.54 30.24 44.47
C SER A 423 29.85 30.91 44.03
N GLY A 424 29.77 32.11 43.44
CA GLY A 424 30.94 32.90 43.03
C GLY A 424 31.71 33.61 44.15
N ARG A 425 31.22 33.61 45.40
CA ARG A 425 31.92 34.21 46.56
C ARG A 425 32.68 33.21 47.44
N ARG A 426 32.65 31.90 47.13
CA ARG A 426 33.38 30.87 47.90
C ARG A 426 34.70 30.41 47.28
N THR A 427 35.19 31.07 46.24
CA THR A 427 36.48 30.75 45.60
C THR A 427 37.35 31.99 45.40
N VAL A 428 37.59 32.76 46.47
CA VAL A 428 38.83 33.54 46.66
C VAL A 428 39.03 33.70 48.18
N ALA A 429 39.79 32.78 48.78
CA ALA A 429 40.54 32.97 50.02
C ALA A 429 41.54 31.81 50.09
N SER A 430 42.73 32.05 49.53
CA SER A 430 43.98 31.51 50.05
C SER A 430 44.36 32.25 51.31
#